data_AF-G4RMP6-F1
#
_entry.id   AF-G4RMP6-F1
#
_cell.length_a   1.000
_cell.length_b   1.000
_cell.length_c   1.000
_cell.angle_alpha   90.00
_cell.angle_beta   90.00
_cell.angle_gamma   90.00
#
_symmetry.space_group_name_H-M   'P 1'
#
loop_
_entity.id
_entity.type
_entity.pdbx_description
1 polymer ?
#
loop_
_entity_poly.entity_id
_entity_poly.type
_entity_poly.pdbx_seq_one_letter_code
_entity_poly.pdbx_strand_id
1 'polypeptide(L)'
;MEQIIRDEMDHISELLRLRGSIKDEYLSEFIDSAIRETYLRLRLLEILNVKDLPPIEGPREETDVVERLNEMCKHYEAHLSMIRSLRNAAKTPLELEVIASIEKSVERTHLALRMLINALTNRS
;
A
#
# COMPACT_ATOMS: atom_id res chain seq x y z
N MET A 1 -11.00 -3.61 15.25
CA MET A 1 -10.77 -3.81 13.81
C MET A 1 -12.08 -4.15 13.10
N GLU A 2 -12.83 -5.16 13.55
CA GLU A 2 -14.13 -5.52 12.97
C GLU A 2 -15.15 -4.38 12.92
N GLN A 3 -15.24 -3.56 13.97
CA GLN A 3 -16.14 -2.40 13.96
C GLN A 3 -15.74 -1.37 12.88
N ILE A 4 -14.44 -1.07 12.76
CA ILE A 4 -13.94 -0.12 11.75
C ILE A 4 -14.21 -0.65 10.34
N ILE A 5 -14.03 -1.95 10.11
CA ILE A 5 -14.35 -2.61 8.83
C ILE A 5 -15.84 -2.43 8.50
N ARG A 6 -16.74 -2.67 9.47
CA ARG A 6 -18.19 -2.44 9.29
C ARG A 6 -18.48 -0.99 8.94
N ASP A 7 -17.92 -0.05 9.68
CA ASP A 7 -18.14 1.39 9.45
C ASP A 7 -17.65 1.81 8.04
N GLU A 8 -16.49 1.34 7.59
CA GLU A 8 -15.99 1.62 6.23
C GLU A 8 -16.88 0.99 5.14
N MET A 9 -17.45 -0.21 5.36
CA MET A 9 -18.41 -0.82 4.43
C MET A 9 -19.72 -0.01 4.33
N ASP A 10 -20.20 0.51 5.45
CA ASP A 10 -21.38 1.37 5.49
C ASP A 10 -21.11 2.69 4.75
N HIS A 11 -19.93 3.29 4.95
CA HIS A 11 -19.52 4.49 4.23
C HIS A 11 -19.44 4.27 2.71
N ILE A 12 -18.84 3.17 2.24
CA ILE A 12 -18.80 2.83 0.80
C ILE A 12 -20.22 2.72 0.23
N SER A 13 -21.10 2.03 0.95
CA SER A 13 -22.49 1.84 0.52
C SER A 13 -23.21 3.17 0.36
N GLU A 14 -23.01 4.10 1.29
CA GLU A 14 -23.62 5.43 1.24
C GLU A 14 -23.04 6.29 0.10
N LEU A 15 -21.72 6.27 -0.08
CA LEU A 15 -21.06 6.99 -1.17
C LEU A 15 -21.50 6.47 -2.55
N LEU A 16 -21.72 5.16 -2.72
CA LEU A 16 -22.23 4.57 -3.97
C LEU A 16 -23.68 5.02 -4.26
N ARG A 17 -24.53 5.11 -3.24
CA ARG A 17 -25.90 5.65 -3.40
C ARG A 17 -25.88 7.12 -3.80
N LEU A 18 -25.05 7.91 -3.11
CA LEU A 18 -24.86 9.33 -3.43
C LEU A 18 -24.36 9.49 -4.87
N ARG A 19 -23.37 8.68 -5.26
CA ARG A 19 -22.80 8.69 -6.60
C ARG A 19 -23.85 8.43 -7.70
N GLY A 20 -24.75 7.48 -7.48
CA GLY A 20 -25.84 7.15 -8.41
C GLY A 20 -26.93 8.22 -8.49
N SER A 21 -26.98 9.14 -7.53
CA SER A 21 -27.99 10.21 -7.44
C SER A 21 -27.51 11.55 -8.01
N ILE A 22 -26.19 11.72 -8.21
CA ILE A 22 -25.57 12.96 -8.69
C ILE A 22 -25.43 12.93 -10.23
N LYS A 23 -25.84 14.01 -10.88
CA LYS A 23 -25.67 14.22 -12.34
C LYS A 23 -24.52 15.18 -12.68
N ASP A 24 -24.09 15.99 -11.71
CA ASP A 24 -22.99 16.93 -11.88
C ASP A 24 -21.67 16.15 -12.01
N GLU A 25 -20.91 16.43 -13.06
CA GLU A 25 -19.70 15.69 -13.42
C GLU A 25 -18.56 15.93 -12.44
N TYR A 26 -18.41 17.17 -11.95
CA TYR A 26 -17.39 17.52 -10.98
C TYR A 26 -17.65 16.84 -9.63
N LEU A 27 -18.88 16.93 -9.11
CA LEU A 27 -19.26 16.26 -7.87
C LEU A 27 -19.18 14.73 -7.99
N SER A 28 -19.48 14.20 -9.17
CA SER A 28 -19.33 12.78 -9.49
C SER A 28 -17.89 12.31 -9.34
N GLU A 29 -16.92 13.02 -9.94
CA GLU A 29 -15.49 12.70 -9.82
C GLU A 29 -14.98 12.80 -8.38
N PHE A 30 -15.49 13.78 -7.63
CA PHE A 30 -15.16 13.93 -6.21
C PHE A 30 -15.66 12.73 -5.38
N ILE A 31 -16.91 12.31 -5.58
CA ILE A 31 -17.47 11.13 -4.90
C ILE A 31 -16.73 9.85 -5.32
N ASP A 32 -16.42 9.69 -6.62
CA ASP A 32 -15.66 8.54 -7.12
C ASP A 32 -14.28 8.45 -6.44
N SER A 33 -13.67 9.60 -6.14
CA SER A 33 -12.41 9.66 -5.42
C SER A 33 -12.55 9.25 -3.95
N ALA A 34 -13.60 9.70 -3.26
CA ALA A 34 -13.91 9.29 -1.89
C ALA A 34 -14.21 7.79 -1.77
N ILE A 35 -14.92 7.21 -2.76
CA ILE A 35 -15.19 5.76 -2.84
C ILE A 35 -13.88 4.98 -2.94
N ARG A 36 -12.98 5.38 -3.84
CA ARG A 36 -11.67 4.71 -4.04
C ARG A 36 -10.85 4.71 -2.75
N GLU A 37 -10.82 5.82 -2.03
CA GLU A 37 -10.05 5.93 -0.78
C GLU A 37 -10.62 5.04 0.33
N THR A 38 -11.94 5.06 0.51
CA THR A 38 -12.65 4.23 1.49
C THR A 38 -12.46 2.74 1.19
N TYR A 39 -12.51 2.36 -0.09
CA TYR A 39 -12.21 1.00 -0.52
C TYR A 39 -10.77 0.58 -0.22
N LEU A 40 -9.78 1.45 -0.46
CA LEU A 40 -8.38 1.16 -0.14
C LEU A 40 -8.17 0.95 1.36
N ARG A 41 -8.79 1.78 2.22
CA ARG A 41 -8.76 1.59 3.68
C ARG A 41 -9.34 0.24 4.09
N LEU A 42 -10.49 -0.13 3.55
CA LEU A 42 -11.12 -1.42 3.82
C LEU A 42 -10.19 -2.58 3.48
N ARG A 43 -9.56 -2.57 2.31
CA ARG A 43 -8.59 -3.60 1.89
C ARG A 43 -7.39 -3.70 2.82
N LEU A 44 -6.86 -2.57 3.30
CA LEU A 44 -5.76 -2.56 4.26
C LEU A 44 -6.17 -3.18 5.60
N LEU A 45 -7.38 -2.86 6.09
CA LEU A 45 -7.92 -3.42 7.31
C LEU A 45 -8.17 -4.93 7.19
N GLU A 46 -8.67 -5.40 6.05
CA GLU A 46 -8.83 -6.83 5.76
C GLU A 46 -7.50 -7.56 5.79
N ILE A 47 -6.45 -7.01 5.15
CA ILE A 47 -5.10 -7.59 5.12
C ILE A 47 -4.52 -7.66 6.54
N LEU A 48 -4.68 -6.62 7.35
CA LEU A 48 -4.22 -6.61 8.74
C LEU A 48 -4.97 -7.61 9.63
N ASN A 49 -6.18 -8.02 9.24
CA ASN A 49 -6.96 -9.02 9.95
C ASN A 49 -6.60 -10.47 9.54
N VAL A 50 -5.71 -10.66 8.55
CA VAL A 50 -5.17 -11.97 8.20
C VAL A 50 -4.23 -12.42 9.33
N LYS A 51 -4.75 -13.28 10.21
CA LYS A 51 -4.04 -13.74 11.41
C LYS A 51 -2.86 -14.67 11.11
N ASP A 52 -2.90 -15.37 9.98
CA ASP A 52 -1.87 -16.33 9.58
C ASP A 52 -1.48 -16.05 8.12
N LEU A 53 -0.34 -15.40 7.91
CA LEU A 53 0.33 -15.49 6.62
C LEU A 53 0.69 -16.96 6.38
N PRO A 54 0.40 -17.53 5.19
CA PRO A 54 0.66 -18.94 4.94
C PRO A 54 2.14 -19.23 5.22
N PRO A 55 2.48 -20.33 5.91
CA PRO A 55 3.86 -20.69 6.16
C PRO A 55 4.56 -20.86 4.81
N ILE A 56 5.52 -19.98 4.54
CA ILE A 56 6.39 -20.11 3.38
C ILE A 56 7.40 -21.22 3.70
N GLU A 57 7.59 -22.14 2.76
CA GLU A 57 8.37 -23.38 2.91
C GLU A 57 9.71 -23.20 3.64
N GLY A 58 9.92 -24.05 4.66
CA GLY A 58 11.20 -24.55 5.17
C GLY A 58 12.25 -23.52 5.66
N PRO A 59 13.19 -23.92 6.53
CA PRO A 59 14.36 -23.10 6.79
C PRO A 59 15.18 -22.93 5.50
N ARG A 60 15.53 -21.68 5.16
CA ARG A 60 16.49 -21.36 4.09
C ARG A 60 17.86 -21.11 4.69
N GLU A 61 18.91 -21.38 3.93
CA GLU A 61 20.27 -20.98 4.31
C GLU A 61 20.37 -19.46 4.41
N GLU A 62 21.15 -18.95 5.37
CA GLU A 62 21.24 -17.50 5.62
C GLU A 62 21.76 -16.72 4.40
N THR A 63 22.65 -17.33 3.61
CA THR A 63 23.15 -16.77 2.34
C THR A 63 22.03 -16.56 1.33
N ASP A 64 21.16 -17.55 1.15
CA ASP A 64 20.00 -17.47 0.24
C ASP A 64 18.99 -16.41 0.71
N VAL A 65 18.86 -16.23 2.03
CA VAL A 65 18.01 -15.18 2.62
C VAL A 65 18.59 -13.80 2.31
N VAL A 66 19.89 -13.58 2.51
CA VAL A 66 20.55 -12.29 2.22
C VAL A 66 20.47 -11.96 0.73
N GLU A 67 20.71 -12.91 -0.17
CA GLU A 67 20.55 -12.70 -1.61
C GLU A 67 19.12 -12.29 -1.96
N ARG A 68 18.12 -12.99 -1.41
CA ARG A 68 16.72 -12.65 -1.67
C ARG A 68 16.32 -11.28 -1.12
N LEU A 69 16.80 -10.91 0.07
CA LEU A 69 16.57 -9.58 0.64
C LEU A 69 17.21 -8.49 -0.25
N ASN A 70 18.39 -8.75 -0.82
CA ASN A 70 19.02 -7.84 -1.77
C ASN A 70 18.20 -7.71 -3.07
N GLU A 71 17.65 -8.80 -3.60
CA GLU A 71 16.72 -8.75 -4.74
C GLU A 71 15.47 -7.92 -4.42
N MET A 72 14.89 -8.11 -3.22
CA MET A 72 13.76 -7.30 -2.77
C MET A 72 14.12 -5.82 -2.72
N CYS A 73 15.30 -5.45 -2.20
CA CYS A 73 15.78 -4.08 -2.21
C CYS A 73 15.83 -3.49 -3.64
N LYS A 74 16.36 -4.23 -4.62
CA LYS A 74 16.37 -3.80 -6.04
C LYS A 74 14.95 -3.54 -6.57
N HIS A 75 13.99 -4.39 -6.22
CA HIS A 75 12.59 -4.17 -6.59
C HIS A 75 12.01 -2.91 -5.94
N TYR A 76 12.29 -2.65 -4.67
CA TYR A 76 11.83 -1.42 -4.02
C TYR A 76 12.48 -0.17 -4.62
N GLU A 77 13.75 -0.22 -5.02
CA GLU A 77 14.40 0.87 -5.76
C GLU A 77 13.74 1.13 -7.12
N ALA A 78 13.40 0.06 -7.86
CA ALA A 78 12.64 0.17 -9.10
C ALA A 78 11.24 0.76 -8.87
N HIS A 79 10.56 0.35 -7.80
CA HIS A 79 9.27 0.94 -7.40
C HIS A 79 9.39 2.43 -7.09
N LEU A 80 10.43 2.87 -6.38
CA LEU A 80 10.65 4.30 -6.12
C LEU A 80 10.82 5.10 -7.42
N SER A 81 11.53 4.54 -8.41
CA SER A 81 11.63 5.15 -9.73
C SER A 81 10.26 5.29 -10.41
N MET A 82 9.44 4.25 -10.38
CA MET A 82 8.09 4.28 -10.93
C MET A 82 7.18 5.28 -10.20
N ILE A 83 7.25 5.34 -8.88
CA ILE A 83 6.48 6.26 -8.04
C ILE A 83 6.84 7.73 -8.36
N ARG A 84 8.11 8.03 -8.62
CA ARG A 84 8.53 9.37 -9.08
C ARG A 84 7.89 9.73 -10.41
N SER A 85 7.80 8.78 -11.35
CA SER A 85 7.09 8.99 -12.62
C SER A 85 5.60 9.25 -12.40
N LEU A 86 4.95 8.50 -11.49
CA LEU A 86 3.54 8.73 -11.12
C LEU A 86 3.34 10.10 -10.48
N ARG A 87 4.23 10.54 -9.59
CA ARG A 87 4.18 11.88 -8.96
C ARG A 87 4.17 12.97 -10.01
N ASN A 88 5.03 12.86 -11.03
CA ASN A 88 5.12 13.84 -12.10
C ASN A 88 3.87 13.84 -13.01
N ALA A 89 3.14 12.73 -13.07
CA ALA A 89 1.93 12.58 -13.86
C ALA A 89 0.64 12.92 -13.08
N ALA A 90 0.73 13.12 -11.77
CA ALA A 90 -0.42 13.42 -10.91
C ALA A 90 -1.04 14.76 -11.29
N LYS A 91 -2.37 14.78 -11.43
CA LYS A 91 -3.15 15.95 -11.85
C LYS A 91 -3.96 16.55 -10.71
N THR A 92 -4.16 15.80 -9.63
CA THR A 92 -4.99 16.20 -8.50
C THR A 92 -4.21 16.18 -7.18
N PRO A 93 -4.61 17.02 -6.19
CA PRO A 93 -4.03 16.99 -4.85
C PRO A 93 -4.14 15.61 -4.18
N LEU A 94 -5.26 14.90 -4.39
CA LEU A 94 -5.47 13.56 -3.82
C LEU A 94 -4.48 12.54 -4.43
N GLU A 95 -4.28 12.55 -5.74
CA GLU A 95 -3.27 11.68 -6.38
C GLU A 95 -1.88 11.94 -5.79
N LEU A 96 -1.51 13.21 -5.60
CA LEU A 96 -0.23 13.57 -4.98
C LEU A 96 -0.09 13.04 -3.55
N GLU A 97 -1.15 13.13 -2.74
CA GLU A 97 -1.16 12.65 -1.36
C GLU A 97 -1.04 11.12 -1.28
N VAL A 98 -1.79 10.41 -2.13
CA VAL A 98 -1.71 8.95 -2.23
C VAL A 98 -0.32 8.52 -2.68
N ILE A 99 0.22 9.14 -3.73
CA ILE A 99 1.56 8.83 -4.25
C ILE A 99 2.64 9.13 -3.20
N ALA A 100 2.54 10.24 -2.46
CA ALA A 100 3.46 10.55 -1.36
C ALA A 100 3.39 9.53 -0.22
N SER A 101 2.19 9.04 0.10
CA SER A 101 1.99 7.99 1.11
C SER A 101 2.61 6.66 0.68
N ILE A 102 2.45 6.28 -0.60
CA ILE A 102 3.07 5.08 -1.18
C ILE A 102 4.61 5.22 -1.16
N GLU A 103 5.16 6.37 -1.58
CA GLU A 103 6.61 6.60 -1.57
C GLU A 103 7.18 6.38 -0.18
N LYS A 104 6.63 7.05 0.84
CA LYS A 104 7.08 6.89 2.23
C LYS A 104 6.99 5.44 2.73
N SER A 105 5.95 4.71 2.34
CA SER A 105 5.79 3.30 2.71
C SER A 105 6.89 2.43 2.10
N VAL A 106 7.19 2.64 0.83
CA VAL A 106 8.26 1.93 0.10
C VAL A 106 9.63 2.26 0.69
N GLU A 107 9.91 3.55 0.95
CA GLU A 107 11.18 3.99 1.55
C GLU A 107 11.43 3.33 2.91
N ARG A 108 10.41 3.30 3.79
CA ARG A 108 10.51 2.66 5.11
C ARG A 108 10.79 1.16 5.00
N THR A 109 10.09 0.48 4.09
CA THR A 109 10.27 -0.96 3.89
C THR A 109 11.67 -1.27 3.37
N HIS A 110 12.12 -0.52 2.37
CA HIS A 110 13.46 -0.64 1.82
C HIS A 110 14.56 -0.39 2.88
N LEU A 111 14.41 0.65 3.72
CA LEU A 111 15.34 0.91 4.81
C LEU A 111 15.37 -0.25 5.83
N ALA A 112 14.20 -0.78 6.21
CA ALA A 112 14.11 -1.90 7.13
C ALA A 112 14.81 -3.16 6.58
N LEU A 113 14.64 -3.46 5.29
CA LEU A 113 15.34 -4.58 4.64
C LEU A 113 16.85 -4.39 4.60
N ARG A 114 17.33 -3.18 4.31
CA ARG A 114 18.77 -2.87 4.37
C ARG A 114 19.34 -3.05 5.77
N MET A 115 18.62 -2.58 6.80
CA MET A 115 19.02 -2.78 8.20
C MET A 115 19.06 -4.27 8.56
N LEU A 116 18.07 -5.06 8.08
CA LEU A 116 18.03 -6.50 8.29
C LEU A 116 19.20 -7.21 7.61
N ILE A 117 19.50 -6.89 6.34
CA ILE A 117 20.67 -7.42 5.62
C ILE A 117 21.93 -7.15 6.43
N ASN A 118 22.16 -5.90 6.84
CA ASN A 118 23.34 -5.54 7.63
C ASN A 118 23.43 -6.32 8.94
N ALA A 119 22.30 -6.54 9.61
CA ALA A 119 22.26 -7.31 10.86
C ALA A 119 22.58 -8.79 10.65
N LEU A 120 22.17 -9.37 9.53
CA LEU A 120 22.47 -10.76 9.17
C LEU A 120 23.94 -10.92 8.76
N THR A 121 24.47 -10.01 7.93
CA THR A 121 25.85 -10.08 7.43
C THR A 121 26.92 -9.73 8.47
N ASN A 122 26.59 -8.91 9.48
CA ASN A 122 27.54 -8.56 10.56
C ASN A 122 27.58 -9.58 11.71
N ARG A 123 26.71 -10.60 11.67
CA ARG A 123 26.69 -11.72 12.64
C ARG A 123 27.46 -12.95 12.13
N SER A 124 27.68 -13.03 10.81
CA SER A 124 28.47 -14.07 10.13
C SER A 124 29.97 -13.77 10.22
#